data_AF-A0A7T0JK68-F1
#
_entry.id   AF-A0A7T0JK68-F1
#
_cell.length_a   1.000
_cell.length_b   1.000
_cell.length_c   1.000
_cell.angle_alpha   90.00
_cell.angle_beta   90.00
_cell.angle_gamma   90.00
#
_symmetry.space_group_name_H-M   'P 1'
#
loop_
_entity.id
_entity.type
_entity.pdbx_description
1 polymer ?
#
loop_
_entity_poly.entity_id
_entity_poly.type
_entity_poly.pdbx_seq_one_letter_code
_entity_poly.pdbx_strand_id
1 'polypeptide(L)' 'MMLFYLLAPLFVLFVLWLGYKILLKAGLDGWWALVLLVPVVNIVMIWVFAFSRWPNLRGGTDRDL' A
#
# COMPACT_ATOMS: atom_id res chain seq x y z
N MET A 1 -20.10 -17.72 -14.24
CA MET A 1 -19.46 -16.87 -15.26
C MET A 1 -19.73 -15.39 -15.04
N MET A 2 -20.99 -14.91 -15.02
CA MET A 2 -21.31 -13.50 -14.73
C MET A 2 -20.77 -12.97 -13.39
N LEU A 3 -20.83 -13.77 -12.33
CA LEU A 3 -20.36 -13.37 -11.00
C LEU A 3 -18.85 -13.02 -10.98
N PHE A 4 -18.05 -13.74 -11.77
CA PHE A 4 -16.60 -13.51 -11.86
C PHE A 4 -16.29 -12.12 -12.45
N TYR A 5 -17.06 -11.70 -13.46
CA TYR A 5 -16.90 -10.40 -14.10
C TYR A 5 -17.29 -9.22 -13.18
N LEU A 6 -18.11 -9.46 -12.15
CA LEU A 6 -18.45 -8.46 -11.14
C LEU A 6 -17.46 -8.49 -9.95
N LEU A 7 -17.05 -9.68 -9.52
CA LEU A 7 -16.14 -9.85 -8.38
C LEU A 7 -14.70 -9.42 -8.71
N ALA A 8 -14.20 -9.72 -9.91
CA ALA A 8 -12.83 -9.39 -10.31
C ALA A 8 -12.52 -7.87 -10.22
N PRO A 9 -13.30 -6.96 -10.84
CA PRO A 9 -13.05 -5.52 -10.72
C PRO A 9 -13.28 -5.01 -9.30
N LEU A 10 -14.28 -5.54 -8.58
CA LEU A 10 -14.52 -5.18 -7.18
C LEU A 10 -13.31 -5.51 -6.30
N PHE A 11 -12.73 -6.70 -6.50
CA PHE A 11 -11.54 -7.14 -5.78
C PHE A 11 -10.32 -6.26 -6.11
N VAL A 12 -10.10 -5.93 -7.38
CA VAL A 12 -9.01 -5.04 -7.80
C VAL A 12 -9.16 -3.65 -7.16
N LEU A 13 -10.36 -3.08 -7.17
CA LEU A 13 -10.65 -1.80 -6.52
C LEU A 13 -10.41 -1.85 -5.01
N PHE A 14 -10.81 -2.96 -4.36
CA PHE A 14 -10.60 -3.17 -2.94
C PHE A 14 -9.10 -3.23 -2.58
N VAL A 15 -8.30 -3.96 -3.36
CA VAL A 15 -6.84 -4.04 -3.18
C VAL A 15 -6.17 -2.68 -3.39
N LEU A 16 -6.57 -1.94 -4.44
CA LEU A 16 -6.07 -0.59 -4.72
C LEU A 16 -6.41 0.38 -3.58
N TRP A 17 -7.62 0.31 -3.04
CA TRP A 17 -8.03 1.15 -1.91
C TRP A 17 -7.21 0.81 -0.66
N LEU A 18 -7.04 -0.47 -0.32
CA LEU A 18 -6.19 -0.89 0.79
C LEU A 18 -4.76 -0.37 0.63
N GLY A 19 -4.17 -0.54 -0.55
CA GLY A 19 -2.86 0.03 -0.89
C GLY A 19 -2.82 1.54 -0.65
N TYR A 20 -3.77 2.28 -1.21
CA TYR A 20 -3.85 3.72 -1.07
C TYR A 20 -3.87 4.17 0.40
N LYS A 21 -4.63 3.47 1.25
CA LYS A 21 -4.69 3.75 2.69
C LYS A 21 -3.39 3.43 3.42
N ILE A 22 -2.71 2.33 3.07
CA ILE A 22 -1.41 1.96 3.65
C ILE A 22 -0.38 3.03 3.31
N LEU A 23 -0.34 3.48 2.06
CA LEU A 23 0.62 4.47 1.60
C LEU A 23 0.42 5.84 2.24
N LEU A 24 -0.83 6.31 2.33
CA LEU A 24 -1.15 7.50 3.10
C LEU A 24 -0.72 7.40 4.56
N LYS A 25 -0.88 6.21 5.16
CA LYS A 25 -0.47 5.98 6.56
C LYS A 25 1.05 5.89 6.72
N ALA A 26 1.76 5.39 5.72
CA ALA A 26 3.22 5.43 5.66
C ALA A 26 3.73 6.87 5.50
N GLY A 27 2.91 7.78 4.97
CA GLY A 27 3.26 9.17 4.66
C GLY A 27 3.84 9.36 3.26
N LEU A 28 3.51 8.43 2.34
CA LEU A 28 3.85 8.51 0.92
C LEU A 28 2.62 8.93 0.11
N ASP A 29 2.85 9.36 -1.13
CA ASP A 29 1.76 9.71 -2.05
C ASP A 29 0.89 8.49 -2.34
N GLY A 30 -0.40 8.56 -2.03
CA GLY A 30 -1.33 7.44 -2.22
C GLY A 30 -1.43 6.95 -3.67
N TRP A 31 -1.07 7.77 -4.66
CA TRP A 31 -1.01 7.42 -6.09
C TRP A 31 -0.08 6.24 -6.40
N TRP A 32 0.93 6.00 -5.56
CA TRP A 32 1.79 4.82 -5.66
C TRP A 32 1.03 3.50 -5.49
N ALA A 33 -0.22 3.51 -5.00
CA ALA A 33 -1.07 2.32 -4.98
C ALA A 33 -1.37 1.77 -6.38
N LEU A 34 -1.37 2.60 -7.43
CA LEU A 34 -1.55 2.12 -8.81
C LEU A 34 -0.42 1.20 -9.27
N VAL A 35 0.77 1.36 -8.69
CA VAL A 35 1.92 0.49 -8.97
C VAL A 35 1.66 -0.95 -8.54
N LEU A 36 0.70 -1.20 -7.64
CA LEU A 36 0.25 -2.56 -7.31
C LEU A 36 -0.31 -3.31 -8.54
N LEU A 37 -0.76 -2.61 -9.59
CA LEU A 37 -1.19 -3.22 -10.85
C LEU A 37 -0.02 -3.76 -11.68
N VAL A 38 1.21 -3.31 -11.40
CA VAL A 38 2.42 -3.73 -12.11
C VAL A 38 3.20 -4.72 -11.22
N PRO A 39 3.15 -6.04 -11.50
CA PRO A 39 3.68 -7.06 -10.60
C PRO A 39 5.19 -6.93 -10.32
N VAL A 40 5.98 -6.52 -11.31
CA VAL A 40 7.43 -6.34 -11.13
C VAL A 40 7.72 -5.21 -10.16
N VAL A 41 7.04 -4.08 -10.31
CA VAL A 41 7.28 -2.91 -9.46
C VAL A 41 6.72 -3.13 -8.06
N ASN A 42 5.66 -3.94 -7.91
CA ASN A 42 5.16 -4.39 -6.61
C ASN A 42 6.25 -5.06 -5.75
N ILE A 43 7.02 -5.98 -6.35
CA ILE A 43 8.12 -6.68 -5.66
C ILE A 43 9.21 -5.69 -5.21
N VAL A 44 9.61 -4.78 -6.11
CA VAL A 44 10.59 -3.73 -5.80
C VAL A 44 10.07 -2.81 -4.70
N MET A 45 8.79 -2.44 -4.73
CA MET A 45 8.15 -1.62 -3.70
C MET A 45 8.17 -2.30 -2.34
N ILE A 46 7.95 -3.62 -2.25
CA ILE A 46 8.04 -4.34 -0.97
C ILE A 46 9.46 -4.22 -0.39
N TRP A 47 10.49 -4.38 -1.23
CA TRP A 47 11.88 -4.17 -0.82
C TRP A 47 12.12 -2.73 -0.35
N VAL A 48 11.72 -1.74 -1.15
CA VAL A 48 11.86 -0.32 -0.80
C VAL A 48 11.11 0.00 0.50
N PHE A 49 9.89 -0.48 0.68
CA PHE A 49 9.11 -0.28 1.91
C PHE A 49 9.75 -0.92 3.15
N ALA A 50 10.40 -2.06 2.98
CA ALA A 50 11.09 -2.74 4.08
C ALA A 50 12.35 -1.97 4.52
N PHE A 51 13.09 -1.38 3.59
CA PHE A 51 14.32 -0.64 3.88
C PHE A 51 14.11 0.88 4.05
N SER A 52 12.98 1.43 3.62
CA SER A 52 12.66 2.85 3.74
C SER A 52 12.16 3.16 5.14
N ARG A 53 12.61 4.28 5.69
CA ARG A 53 12.03 4.85 6.91
C ARG A 53 10.63 5.38 6.58
N TRP A 54 9.63 4.99 7.37
CA TRP A 54 8.26 5.47 7.13
C TRP A 54 8.11 6.88 7.71
N PRO A 55 7.86 7.91 6.88
CA PRO A 55 7.85 9.30 7.34
C PRO A 55 6.76 9.59 8.39
N ASN A 56 5.64 8.87 8.36
CA ASN A 56 4.55 9.03 9.32
C ASN A 56 4.58 7.97 10.45
N LEU A 57 5.73 7.34 10.69
CA LEU A 57 5.95 6.64 11.96
C LEU A 57 5.95 7.71 13.06
N ARG A 58 4.77 7.97 13.66
CA ARG A 58 4.68 8.77 14.87
C ARG A 58 5.67 8.16 15.85
N GLY A 59 6.74 8.91 16.13
CA GLY A 59 7.65 8.58 17.21
C GLY A 59 6.79 8.39 18.44
N GLY A 60 6.61 7.13 18.85
CA GLY A 60 6.29 6.84 20.21
C GLY A 60 7.44 7.45 20.98
N THR A 61 7.17 8.64 21.52
CA THR A 61 7.95 9.30 22.54
C THR A 61 8.54 8.22 23.43
N ASP A 62 9.86 8.23 23.53
CA ASP A 62 10.58 7.99 24.78
C ASP A 62 9.61 7.79 25.95
N ARG A 63 9.21 6.53 26.19
CA ARG A 63 8.85 6.12 27.54
C ARG A 63 10.17 5.71 28.14
N ASP A 64 10.87 6.74 28.60
CA ASP A 64 11.51 6.78 29.91
C ASP A 64 12.20 5.47 30.32
N LEU A 65 13.53 5.54 30.23
CA LEU A 65 14.50 4.89 31.11
C LEU A 65 13.92 4.26 32.38
#